data_AF-A0A7Y9XJR7-F1
#
_entry.id   AF-A0A7Y9XJR7-F1
#
_cell.length_a   1.000
_cell.length_b   1.000
_cell.length_c   1.000
_cell.angle_alpha   90.00
_cell.angle_beta   90.00
_cell.angle_gamma   90.00
#
_symmetry.space_group_name_H-M   'P 1'
#
loop_
_entity.id
_entity.type
_entity.pdbx_description
1 polymer ?
#
loop_
_entity_poly.entity_id
_entity_poly.type
_entity_poly.pdbx_seq_one_letter_code
_entity_poly.pdbx_strand_id
1 'polypeptide(L)'
;MLETVGRLQGEHLALAPYREDFSTRFWSVRNSPIWKVERQQDFRQPESASWAAFDEGRWEESQRLLEENRDALKQQFTRIASAGSAVRRVRIVEKPFTPYLY
;
A
#
# COMPACT_ATOMS: atom_id res chain seq x y z
N MET A 1 9.18 -11.20 -16.65
CA MET A 1 9.35 -10.05 -15.72
C MET A 1 9.38 -10.51 -14.27
N LEU A 2 8.32 -11.19 -13.75
CA LEU A 2 8.32 -11.69 -12.37
C LEU A 2 9.27 -12.87 -12.13
N GLU A 3 9.43 -13.78 -13.11
CA GLU A 3 10.43 -14.88 -13.03
C GLU A 3 11.87 -14.38 -12.88
N THR A 4 12.14 -13.16 -13.37
CA THR A 4 13.44 -12.52 -13.26
C THR A 4 13.69 -12.04 -11.82
N VAL A 5 12.65 -11.54 -11.13
CA VAL A 5 12.74 -11.05 -9.75
C VAL A 5 13.15 -12.16 -8.79
N GLY A 6 12.60 -13.37 -8.95
CA GLY A 6 12.95 -14.52 -8.12
C GLY A 6 14.39 -15.03 -8.29
N ARG A 7 15.10 -14.59 -9.34
CA ARG A 7 16.50 -14.93 -9.61
C ARG A 7 17.48 -13.82 -9.21
N LEU A 8 16.99 -12.66 -8.81
CA LEU A 8 17.84 -11.57 -8.31
C LEU A 8 18.29 -11.90 -6.89
N GLN A 9 19.54 -11.55 -6.58
CA GLN A 9 20.00 -11.58 -5.20
C GLN A 9 19.23 -10.53 -4.38
N GLY A 10 18.78 -10.94 -3.20
CA GLY A 10 18.06 -10.10 -2.26
C GLY A 10 18.45 -10.44 -0.83
N GLU A 11 18.26 -9.48 0.06
CA GLU A 11 18.45 -9.65 1.49
C GLU A 11 17.09 -9.76 2.18
N HIS A 12 16.99 -10.65 3.17
CA HIS A 12 15.80 -10.73 4.00
C HIS A 12 15.95 -9.79 5.20
N LEU A 13 15.08 -8.79 5.28
CA LEU A 13 15.03 -7.83 6.38
C LEU A 13 13.87 -8.16 7.32
N ALA A 14 14.10 -8.00 8.62
CA ALA A 14 12.99 -7.94 9.58
C ALA A 14 12.06 -6.75 9.27
N LEU A 15 10.82 -6.78 9.77
CA LEU A 15 9.80 -5.80 9.38
C LEU A 15 10.19 -4.34 9.65
N ALA A 16 10.81 -4.05 10.79
CA ALA A 16 11.23 -2.69 11.14
C ALA A 16 12.31 -2.14 10.17
N PRO A 17 13.46 -2.81 9.97
CA PRO A 17 14.47 -2.34 9.00
C PRO A 17 13.95 -2.34 7.56
N TYR A 18 13.05 -3.26 7.19
CA TYR A 18 12.38 -3.23 5.90
C TYR A 18 11.56 -1.95 5.71
N ARG A 19 10.78 -1.53 6.71
CA ARG A 19 9.94 -0.31 6.61
C ARG A 19 10.79 0.95 6.45
N GLU A 20 11.93 1.03 7.13
CA GLU A 20 12.87 2.15 7.03
C GLU A 20 13.53 2.21 5.64
N ASP A 21 14.08 1.09 5.17
CA ASP A 21 14.68 0.97 3.84
C ASP A 21 13.64 1.27 2.74
N PHE A 22 12.43 0.70 2.85
CA PHE A 22 11.33 0.98 1.93
C PHE A 22 10.99 2.46 1.87
N SER A 23 10.85 3.13 3.01
CA SER A 23 10.52 4.57 3.07
C SER A 23 11.59 5.39 2.35
N THR A 24 12.87 5.11 2.63
CA THR A 24 14.00 5.79 1.99
C THR A 24 13.98 5.59 0.48
N ARG A 25 13.82 4.36 0.02
CA ARG A 25 13.79 4.03 -1.42
C ARG A 25 12.59 4.64 -2.11
N PHE A 26 11.39 4.51 -1.53
CA PHE A 26 10.15 5.06 -2.08
C PHE A 26 10.28 6.56 -2.32
N TRP A 27 10.82 7.30 -1.35
CA TRP A 27 11.01 8.75 -1.46
C TRP A 27 12.20 9.17 -2.32
N SER A 28 13.05 8.24 -2.76
CA SER A 28 14.16 8.50 -3.68
C SER A 28 13.77 8.38 -5.16
N VAL A 29 12.67 7.70 -5.49
CA VAL A 29 12.22 7.50 -6.88
C VAL A 29 11.88 8.82 -7.56
N ARG A 30 12.42 9.05 -8.76
CA ARG A 30 12.14 10.23 -9.60
C ARG A 30 11.85 9.78 -11.02
N ASN A 31 10.95 10.50 -11.70
CA ASN A 31 10.64 10.33 -13.12
C ASN A 31 10.32 8.87 -13.53
N SER A 32 9.71 8.10 -12.63
CA SER A 32 9.43 6.67 -12.84
C SER A 32 8.16 6.23 -12.08
N PRO A 33 7.34 5.31 -12.62
CA PRO A 33 6.20 4.77 -11.90
C PRO A 33 6.64 3.90 -10.73
N ILE A 34 5.93 4.02 -9.61
CA ILE A 34 6.07 3.16 -8.44
C ILE A 34 4.98 2.09 -8.52
N TRP A 35 5.37 0.81 -8.57
CA TRP A 35 4.43 -0.30 -8.66
C TRP A 35 4.12 -0.88 -7.28
N LYS A 36 2.88 -0.75 -6.83
CA LYS A 36 2.34 -1.47 -5.67
C LYS A 36 1.76 -2.81 -6.14
N VAL A 37 2.56 -3.86 -6.02
CA VAL A 37 2.17 -5.23 -6.42
C VAL A 37 1.68 -5.98 -5.20
N GLU A 38 0.46 -6.54 -5.28
CA GLU A 38 -0.17 -7.25 -4.17
C GLU A 38 -0.66 -8.62 -4.64
N ARG A 39 -0.34 -9.67 -3.87
CA ARG A 39 -0.84 -11.04 -4.08
C ARG A 39 -1.81 -11.50 -3.00
N GLN A 40 -1.97 -10.73 -1.92
CA GLN A 40 -2.79 -11.13 -0.80
C GLN A 40 -4.29 -11.02 -1.16
N GLN A 41 -5.01 -12.11 -0.93
CA GLN A 41 -6.44 -12.20 -1.23
C GLN A 41 -7.33 -11.71 -0.07
N ASP A 42 -6.88 -11.88 1.17
CA ASP A 42 -7.57 -11.43 2.38
C ASP A 42 -6.88 -10.20 2.97
N PHE A 43 -7.56 -9.06 2.99
CA PHE A 43 -7.01 -7.83 3.55
C PHE A 43 -7.46 -7.64 4.99
N ARG A 44 -6.50 -7.51 5.91
CA ARG A 44 -6.72 -7.09 7.30
C ARG A 44 -5.72 -6.04 7.67
N GLN A 45 -6.17 -4.99 8.34
CA GLN A 45 -5.33 -3.89 8.78
C GLN A 45 -5.77 -3.39 10.17
N PRO A 46 -5.68 -4.23 11.21
CA PRO A 46 -6.18 -3.88 12.55
C PRO A 46 -5.48 -2.66 13.16
N GLU A 47 -4.29 -2.32 12.70
CA GLU A 47 -3.57 -1.10 13.11
C GLU A 47 -4.15 0.19 12.51
N SER A 48 -5.04 0.09 11.51
CA SER A 48 -5.72 1.23 10.90
C SER A 48 -7.05 1.48 11.61
N ALA A 49 -7.18 2.64 12.25
CA ALA A 49 -8.39 3.00 13.00
C ALA A 49 -9.66 2.98 12.12
N SER A 50 -9.57 3.45 10.88
CA SER A 50 -10.71 3.41 9.95
C SER A 50 -11.07 1.99 9.54
N TRP A 51 -10.08 1.11 9.38
CA TRP A 51 -10.32 -0.30 9.09
C TRP A 51 -10.95 -1.02 10.29
N ALA A 52 -10.45 -0.78 11.50
CA ALA A 52 -11.02 -1.36 12.72
C ALA A 52 -12.46 -0.90 12.96
N ALA A 53 -12.77 0.39 12.77
CA ALA A 53 -14.13 0.89 12.86
C ALA A 53 -15.06 0.22 11.83
N PHE A 54 -14.57 -0.02 10.62
CA PHE A 54 -15.31 -0.74 9.58
C PHE A 54 -15.57 -2.20 9.97
N ASP A 55 -14.55 -2.92 10.46
CA ASP A 55 -14.64 -4.32 10.90
C ASP A 55 -15.65 -4.50 12.06
N GLU A 56 -15.83 -3.47 12.88
CA GLU A 56 -16.82 -3.41 13.96
C GLU A 56 -18.22 -2.93 13.51
N GLY A 57 -18.44 -2.65 12.22
CA GLY A 57 -19.70 -2.16 11.68
C GLY A 57 -19.99 -0.68 11.96
N ARG A 58 -19.02 0.09 12.45
CA ARG A 58 -19.12 1.55 12.70
C ARG A 58 -18.78 2.32 11.43
N TRP A 59 -19.66 2.23 10.42
CA TRP A 59 -19.44 2.74 9.07
C TRP A 59 -19.23 4.25 8.99
N GLU A 60 -20.06 5.04 9.68
CA GLU A 60 -19.95 6.50 9.70
C GLU A 60 -18.62 6.95 10.29
N GLU A 61 -18.19 6.27 11.35
CA GLU A 61 -16.91 6.54 12.00
C GLU A 61 -15.72 6.19 11.10
N SER A 62 -15.79 5.04 10.41
CA SER A 62 -14.77 4.66 9.43
C SER A 62 -14.63 5.71 8.33
N GLN A 63 -15.75 6.21 7.79
CA GLN A 63 -15.73 7.27 6.78
C GLN A 63 -15.20 8.60 7.33
N ARG A 64 -15.57 8.98 8.55
CA ARG A 64 -15.05 10.19 9.20
C ARG A 64 -13.52 10.14 9.33
N LEU A 65 -12.98 9.03 9.81
CA LEU A 65 -11.53 8.81 9.95
C LEU A 65 -10.80 8.84 8.60
N LEU A 66 -11.42 8.30 7.54
CA LEU A 66 -10.87 8.39 6.18
C LEU A 66 -10.84 9.84 5.68
N GLU A 67 -11.89 10.61 5.95
CA GLU A 67 -11.98 12.01 5.55
C GLU A 67 -10.95 12.88 6.29
N GLU A 68 -10.73 12.63 7.58
CA GLU A 68 -9.69 13.30 8.38
C GLU A 68 -8.28 13.10 7.78
N ASN A 69 -8.02 11.93 7.20
CA ASN A 69 -6.75 11.62 6.55
C ASN A 69 -6.63 12.16 5.10
N ARG A 70 -7.70 12.74 4.55
CA ARG A 70 -7.76 13.14 3.13
C ARG A 70 -6.64 14.10 2.75
N ASP A 71 -6.39 15.12 3.56
CA ASP A 71 -5.42 16.15 3.20
C ASP A 71 -3.97 15.65 3.30
N ALA A 72 -3.67 14.78 4.26
CA ALA A 72 -2.37 14.11 4.33
C ALA A 72 -2.13 13.23 3.08
N LEU A 73 -3.15 12.49 2.63
CA LEU A 73 -3.07 11.70 1.39
C LEU A 73 -2.87 12.59 0.16
N LYS A 74 -3.62 13.69 0.03
CA LYS A 74 -3.43 14.65 -1.07
C LYS A 74 -2.00 15.20 -1.11
N GLN A 75 -1.45 15.61 0.03
CA GLN A 75 -0.08 16.10 0.13
C GLN A 75 0.92 15.03 -0.29
N GLN A 76 0.73 13.79 0.16
CA GLN A 76 1.58 12.66 -0.21
C GLN A 76 1.58 12.41 -1.72
N PHE A 77 0.39 12.33 -2.35
CA PHE A 77 0.29 12.10 -3.79
C PHE A 77 0.76 13.29 -4.62
N THR A 78 0.57 14.52 -4.13
CA THR A 78 1.13 15.73 -4.77
C THR A 78 2.66 15.69 -4.78
N ARG A 79 3.28 15.28 -3.68
CA ARG A 79 4.75 15.10 -3.59
C ARG A 79 5.26 14.02 -4.54
N ILE A 80 4.52 12.92 -4.70
CA ILE A 80 4.87 11.86 -5.65
C ILE A 80 4.78 12.39 -7.09
N ALA A 81 3.71 13.12 -7.41
CA ALA A 81 3.52 13.72 -8.73
C ALA A 81 4.59 14.76 -9.07
N SER A 82 4.97 15.62 -8.10
CA SER A 82 6.03 16.63 -8.30
C SER A 82 7.42 16.01 -8.51
N ALA A 83 7.63 14.78 -8.03
CA ALA A 83 8.81 13.96 -8.31
C ALA A 83 8.77 13.29 -9.71
N GLY A 84 7.81 13.65 -10.58
CA GLY A 84 7.63 13.05 -11.90
C GLY A 84 7.18 11.59 -11.84
N SER A 85 6.62 11.16 -10.72
CA SER A 85 6.30 9.76 -10.43
C SER A 85 4.80 9.56 -10.21
N ALA A 86 4.34 8.31 -10.29
CA ALA A 86 2.95 7.95 -10.01
C ALA A 86 2.89 6.54 -9.42
N VAL A 87 2.01 6.31 -8.44
CA VAL A 87 1.77 4.96 -7.90
C VAL A 87 0.77 4.22 -8.77
N ARG A 88 1.16 3.04 -9.25
CA ARG A 88 0.31 2.12 -10.00
C ARG A 88 0.09 0.87 -9.17
N ARG A 89 -1.16 0.47 -8.97
CA ARG A 89 -1.49 -0.72 -8.20
C ARG A 89 -1.83 -1.88 -9.13
N VAL A 90 -1.18 -3.02 -8.92
CA VAL A 90 -1.50 -4.28 -9.60
C VAL A 90 -1.80 -5.31 -8.52
N ARG A 91 -2.96 -5.93 -8.62
CA ARG A 91 -3.34 -7.04 -7.73
C ARG A 91 -3.41 -8.32 -8.54
N ILE A 92 -2.73 -9.34 -8.07
CA ILE A 92 -2.77 -10.70 -8.63
C ILE A 92 -3.67 -11.50 -7.71
N VAL A 93 -4.74 -12.08 -8.26
CA VAL A 93 -5.72 -12.88 -7.53
C VAL A 93 -5.79 -14.28 -8.13
N GLU A 94 -6.00 -15.28 -7.30
CA GLU A 94 -6.20 -16.67 -7.70
C GLU A 94 -7.66 -17.07 -7.46
N LYS A 95 -8.10 -18.13 -8.14
CA LYS A 95 -9.44 -18.68 -7.93
C LYS A 95 -9.41 -19.64 -6.72
N PRO A 96 -10.46 -19.65 -5.86
CA PRO A 96 -11.66 -18.82 -5.94
C PRO A 96 -11.40 -17.37 -5.54
N PHE A 97 -12.13 -16.43 -6.16
CA PHE A 97 -12.03 -15.03 -5.80
C PHE A 97 -12.62 -14.79 -4.40
N THR A 98 -11.94 -13.97 -3.61
CA THR A 98 -12.40 -13.53 -2.28
C THR A 98 -12.93 -12.09 -2.36
N PRO A 99 -13.91 -11.73 -1.52
CA PRO A 99 -14.18 -10.33 -1.23
C PRO A 99 -12.89 -9.64 -0.79
N TYR A 100 -12.65 -8.43 -1.27
CA TYR A 100 -11.44 -7.68 -0.89
C TYR A 100 -11.49 -7.18 0.55
N LEU A 101 -12.70 -6.80 0.99
CA LEU A 101 -13.05 -6.46 2.36
C LEU A 101 -14.23 -7.34 2.73
N TYR A 102 -14.21 -7.83 3.97
CA TYR A 102 -15.29 -8.64 4.55
C TYR A 102 -16.25 -7.75 5.32
#